data_AF-A0AAW0E8R3-F1
#
_entry.id   AF-A0AAW0E8R3-F1
#
_cell.length_a   1.000
_cell.length_b   1.000
_cell.length_c   1.000
_cell.angle_alpha   90.00
_cell.angle_beta   90.00
_cell.angle_gamma   90.00
#
_symmetry.space_group_name_H-M   'P 1'
#
loop_
_entity.id
_entity.type
_entity.pdbx_description
1 polymer ?
#
loop_
_entity_poly.entity_id
_entity_poly.type
_entity_poly.pdbx_seq_one_letter_code
_entity_poly.pdbx_strand_id
1 'polypeptide(L)'
;MDKEVDSSSLWSLKPPLHDSSRPRDQEPVEVQKLRKWQEERVARRLRGEYESAVFKLSDLINSHLTLPLRIADVRVEGAHNTRSSFLGFLINPLLPSNSGADGGDLESVLHTTRHIGDVLKRTDIFSSVEARIERAKDALASPHAVDLVFKTRERGRLFLKTSTELGNNEGSASVIARVRNVFGGAETLEASMSLGTTTRKSFHGSFSAPITPDLDTVAELSAFGLQKDLSSFASCSEALRGIKAIVRHGSTSTGSHEVAYEAVLRNIGSLTPTASFSVREAAGQTSKSSVSYAYTRDTRDDRVSATRGFYTKVHQELAGLGGDASFYKAETENHISRLIAPGVSLSFSACSGLLWSFDQQSLFSDRFQLGGPLSVRSFRQNGLGPRDGSDSLGGDLYWSTGVSVITDIPQKPDWPIKTHFYLNAGRLDVVNKSRSLIDNIKSTVGQPSVSAGVGLIYRFDPVRLEVNFGLPLAASKSDGTRKGLQVGIGLEFL
;
A
#
# COMPACT_ATOMS: atom_id res chain seq x y z
N MET A 1 -8.41 -70.24 12.38
CA MET A 1 -6.97 -70.24 12.06
C MET A 1 -6.57 -68.78 12.02
N ASP A 2 -6.51 -68.22 13.23
CA ASP A 2 -6.30 -66.81 13.50
C ASP A 2 -4.85 -66.47 13.16
N LYS A 3 -4.68 -65.51 12.26
CA LYS A 3 -3.41 -64.79 12.13
C LYS A 3 -3.58 -63.52 12.94
N GLU A 4 -3.11 -63.56 14.19
CA GLU A 4 -2.70 -62.36 14.92
C GLU A 4 -1.70 -61.62 14.02
N VAL A 5 -2.16 -60.51 13.44
CA VAL A 5 -1.28 -59.51 12.84
C VAL A 5 -0.68 -58.76 14.02
N ASP A 6 0.59 -59.07 14.28
CA ASP A 6 1.41 -58.43 15.30
C ASP A 6 1.44 -56.91 15.05
N SER A 7 0.58 -56.19 15.78
CA SER A 7 0.40 -54.74 15.69
C SER A 7 1.53 -53.95 16.37
N SER A 8 2.57 -54.64 16.86
CA SER A 8 3.65 -54.04 17.63
C SER A 8 4.83 -53.54 16.79
N SER A 9 4.93 -53.90 15.50
CA SER A 9 6.14 -53.66 14.69
C SER A 9 6.15 -52.39 13.84
N LEU A 10 5.05 -51.61 13.79
CA LEU A 10 4.95 -50.39 12.96
C LEU A 10 5.20 -49.08 13.71
N TRP A 11 5.46 -49.10 15.02
CA TRP A 11 5.62 -47.89 15.82
C TRP A 11 6.88 -47.89 16.68
N SER A 12 8.06 -47.63 16.10
CA SER A 12 9.23 -47.33 16.94
C SER A 12 10.31 -46.47 16.31
N LEU A 13 9.96 -45.41 15.58
CA LEU A 13 10.86 -44.25 15.54
C LEU A 13 10.80 -43.57 16.91
N LYS A 14 11.75 -43.92 17.79
CA LYS A 14 11.95 -43.26 19.08
C LYS A 14 12.69 -41.94 18.80
N PRO A 15 12.11 -40.77 19.12
CA PRO A 15 12.83 -39.51 19.00
C PRO A 15 14.04 -39.47 19.94
N PRO A 16 15.04 -38.62 19.64
CA PRO A 16 15.13 -37.76 18.46
C PRO A 16 15.69 -38.49 17.22
N LEU A 17 15.22 -38.11 16.02
CA LEU A 17 15.67 -38.68 14.73
C LEU A 17 17.13 -38.32 14.41
N HIS A 18 17.62 -37.22 15.00
CA HIS A 18 19.03 -36.86 15.05
C HIS A 18 19.50 -36.86 16.49
N ASP A 19 20.65 -37.50 16.76
CA ASP A 19 21.28 -37.48 18.08
C ASP A 19 21.86 -36.09 18.36
N SER A 20 21.03 -35.20 18.90
CA SER A 20 21.42 -33.86 19.36
C SER A 20 22.29 -33.88 20.61
N SER A 21 22.59 -35.06 21.16
CA SER A 21 23.40 -35.26 22.36
C SER A 21 24.90 -35.48 22.09
N ARG A 22 25.32 -35.59 20.83
CA ARG A 22 26.73 -35.78 20.42
C ARG A 22 27.21 -34.67 19.48
N PRO A 23 28.49 -34.23 19.55
CA PRO A 23 29.59 -34.81 20.33
C PRO A 23 29.83 -34.11 21.69
N ARG A 24 30.45 -34.85 22.61
CA ARG A 24 30.93 -34.41 23.93
C ARG A 24 32.29 -33.69 23.87
N ASP A 25 32.83 -33.47 22.66
CA ASP A 25 34.26 -33.28 22.41
C ASP A 25 34.80 -31.87 22.71
N GLN A 26 34.00 -30.99 23.31
CA GLN A 26 34.39 -29.60 23.60
C GLN A 26 33.76 -29.10 24.91
N GLU A 27 33.90 -29.85 26.01
CA GLU A 27 33.47 -29.39 27.34
C GLU A 27 34.49 -28.38 27.91
N PRO A 28 34.13 -27.10 28.09
CA PRO A 28 35.05 -26.11 28.64
C PRO A 28 35.25 -26.31 30.15
N VAL A 29 36.49 -26.23 30.62
CA VAL A 29 36.87 -26.43 32.04
C VAL A 29 36.40 -25.29 32.95
N GLU A 30 36.18 -24.10 32.39
CA GLU A 30 35.83 -22.88 33.14
C GLU A 30 34.34 -22.86 33.52
N VAL A 31 34.03 -22.68 34.81
CA VAL A 31 32.68 -22.85 35.39
C VAL A 31 31.59 -22.05 34.68
N GLN A 32 31.87 -20.78 34.32
CA GLN A 32 30.90 -19.93 33.62
C GLN A 32 30.64 -20.42 32.18
N LYS A 33 31.66 -20.90 31.48
CA LYS A 33 31.55 -21.45 30.13
C LYS A 33 30.88 -22.82 30.14
N LEU A 34 31.11 -23.63 31.17
CA LEU A 34 30.50 -24.94 31.37
C LEU A 34 28.98 -24.82 31.57
N ARG A 35 28.51 -23.85 32.36
CA ARG A 35 27.07 -23.58 32.53
C ARG A 35 26.40 -23.20 31.20
N LYS A 36 26.98 -22.25 30.45
CA LYS A 36 26.45 -21.85 29.13
C LYS A 36 26.44 -23.01 28.15
N TRP A 37 27.50 -23.81 28.12
CA TRP A 37 27.59 -25.00 27.29
C TRP A 37 26.50 -26.03 27.62
N GLN A 38 26.19 -26.23 28.92
CA GLN A 38 25.10 -27.10 29.36
C GLN A 38 23.72 -26.56 28.95
N GLU A 39 23.49 -25.25 29.11
CA GLU A 39 22.25 -24.58 28.69
C GLU A 39 22.04 -24.72 27.16
N GLU A 40 23.07 -24.46 26.37
CA GLU A 40 23.04 -24.63 24.90
C GLU A 40 22.84 -26.08 24.47
N ARG A 41 23.40 -27.04 25.22
CA ARG A 41 23.20 -28.46 24.96
C ARG A 41 21.76 -28.88 25.23
N VAL A 42 21.18 -28.44 26.34
CA VAL A 42 19.76 -28.70 26.65
C VAL A 42 18.86 -28.06 25.60
N ALA A 43 19.15 -26.83 25.18
CA ALA A 43 18.42 -26.15 24.12
C ALA A 43 18.48 -26.91 22.79
N ARG A 44 19.67 -27.39 22.39
CA ARG A 44 19.85 -28.25 21.19
C ARG A 44 19.06 -29.56 21.30
N ARG A 45 19.08 -30.19 22.47
CA ARG A 45 18.33 -31.43 22.71
C ARG A 45 16.83 -31.21 22.56
N LEU A 46 16.30 -30.22 23.27
CA LEU A 46 14.88 -29.86 23.20
C LEU A 46 14.48 -29.55 21.75
N ARG A 47 15.30 -28.76 21.03
CA ARG A 47 15.06 -28.45 19.62
C ARG A 47 14.99 -29.71 18.76
N GLY A 48 15.91 -30.65 18.90
CA GLY A 48 15.88 -31.91 18.15
C GLY A 48 14.68 -32.80 18.49
N GLU A 49 14.26 -32.83 19.76
CA GLU A 49 13.03 -33.52 20.19
C GLU A 49 11.78 -32.87 19.58
N TYR A 50 11.70 -31.53 19.57
CA TYR A 50 10.62 -30.77 18.91
C TYR A 50 10.59 -31.01 17.40
N GLU A 51 11.72 -30.92 16.71
CA GLU A 51 11.84 -31.15 15.26
C GLU A 51 11.37 -32.58 14.90
N SER A 52 11.76 -33.57 15.70
CA SER A 52 11.34 -34.96 15.51
C SER A 52 9.84 -35.16 15.74
N ALA A 53 9.27 -34.50 16.76
CA ALA A 53 7.84 -34.56 17.05
C ALA A 53 7.01 -33.93 15.92
N VAL A 54 7.46 -32.78 15.38
CA VAL A 54 6.82 -32.11 14.24
C VAL A 54 6.89 -32.97 12.98
N PHE A 55 8.04 -33.58 12.69
CA PHE A 55 8.17 -34.47 11.53
C PHE A 55 7.24 -35.67 11.62
N LYS A 56 7.20 -36.34 12.78
CA LYS A 56 6.29 -37.47 13.01
C LYS A 56 4.82 -37.07 12.87
N LEU A 57 4.44 -35.91 13.38
CA LEU A 57 3.09 -35.39 13.22
C LEU A 57 2.77 -35.16 11.74
N SER A 58 3.69 -34.57 10.98
CA SER A 58 3.52 -34.35 9.55
C SER A 58 3.35 -35.66 8.78
N ASP A 59 4.15 -36.68 9.10
CA ASP A 59 4.08 -38.00 8.46
C ASP A 59 2.77 -38.73 8.76
N LEU A 60 2.31 -38.65 10.03
CA LEU A 60 1.00 -39.17 10.43
C LEU A 60 -0.16 -38.49 9.71
N ILE A 61 -0.10 -37.16 9.56
CA ILE A 61 -1.13 -36.40 8.83
C ILE A 61 -1.13 -36.82 7.35
N ASN A 62 0.04 -36.83 6.70
CA ASN A 62 0.17 -37.14 5.28
C ASN A 62 -0.26 -38.57 4.94
N SER A 63 0.01 -39.53 5.83
CA SER A 63 -0.41 -40.93 5.64
C SER A 63 -1.91 -41.16 5.82
N HIS A 64 -2.65 -40.19 6.37
CA HIS A 64 -4.06 -40.32 6.74
C HIS A 64 -4.95 -39.20 6.16
N LEU A 65 -4.51 -38.51 5.10
CA LEU A 65 -5.26 -37.41 4.49
C LEU A 65 -6.64 -37.82 3.98
N THR A 66 -6.81 -39.07 3.56
CA THR A 66 -8.07 -39.64 3.04
C THR A 66 -9.00 -40.20 4.12
N LEU A 67 -8.71 -39.96 5.41
CA LEU A 67 -9.61 -40.36 6.48
C LEU A 67 -10.92 -39.56 6.40
N PRO A 68 -12.09 -40.21 6.38
CA PRO A 68 -13.36 -39.51 6.33
C PRO A 68 -13.59 -38.77 7.65
N LEU A 69 -13.71 -37.45 7.57
CA LEU A 69 -13.98 -36.52 8.67
C LEU A 69 -14.98 -35.45 8.24
N ARG A 70 -15.94 -35.14 9.11
CA ARG A 70 -16.95 -34.12 8.87
C ARG A 70 -16.90 -33.04 9.94
N ILE A 71 -17.01 -31.78 9.52
CA ILE A 71 -17.12 -30.65 10.43
C ILE A 71 -18.55 -30.63 11.00
N ALA A 72 -18.68 -30.74 12.32
CA ALA A 72 -19.97 -30.63 13.02
C ALA A 72 -20.24 -29.20 13.50
N ASP A 73 -19.32 -28.62 14.27
CA ASP A 73 -19.43 -27.26 14.81
C ASP A 73 -18.14 -26.47 14.59
N VAL A 74 -18.27 -25.14 14.48
CA VAL A 74 -17.13 -24.22 14.48
C VAL A 74 -17.29 -23.21 15.60
N ARG A 75 -16.34 -23.22 16.52
CA ARG A 75 -16.35 -22.41 17.72
C ARG A 75 -15.19 -21.43 17.73
N VAL A 76 -15.48 -20.17 18.01
CA VAL A 76 -14.48 -19.12 18.20
C VAL A 76 -14.51 -18.69 19.66
N GLU A 77 -13.47 -19.03 20.41
CA GLU A 77 -13.31 -18.70 21.83
C GLU A 77 -12.42 -17.45 21.99
N GLY A 78 -12.75 -16.56 22.93
CA GLY A 78 -11.94 -15.36 23.22
C GLY A 78 -12.29 -14.11 22.41
N ALA A 79 -13.33 -14.18 21.58
CA ALA A 79 -13.87 -13.07 20.79
C ALA A 79 -15.02 -12.34 21.53
N HIS A 80 -14.71 -11.64 22.63
CA HIS A 80 -15.72 -11.03 23.50
C HIS A 80 -16.40 -9.77 22.92
N ASN A 81 -15.67 -8.96 22.16
CA ASN A 81 -16.17 -7.71 21.57
C ASN A 81 -16.52 -7.85 20.09
N THR A 82 -16.49 -9.06 19.56
CA THR A 82 -16.77 -9.36 18.15
C THR A 82 -18.16 -9.99 18.03
N ARG A 83 -18.97 -9.48 17.10
CA ARG A 83 -20.37 -9.93 16.97
C ARG A 83 -20.41 -11.34 16.35
N SER A 84 -21.26 -12.22 16.88
CA SER A 84 -21.42 -13.59 16.36
C SER A 84 -21.89 -13.61 14.91
N SER A 85 -22.73 -12.64 14.50
CA SER A 85 -23.17 -12.49 13.12
C SER A 85 -22.04 -12.17 12.14
N PHE A 86 -20.98 -11.48 12.58
CA PHE A 86 -19.81 -11.20 11.75
C PHE A 86 -18.92 -12.44 11.63
N LEU A 87 -18.73 -13.17 12.72
CA LEU A 87 -18.02 -14.45 12.67
C LEU A 87 -18.74 -15.43 11.74
N GLY A 88 -20.07 -15.52 11.82
CA GLY A 88 -20.87 -16.30 10.87
C GLY A 88 -20.75 -15.79 9.43
N PHE A 89 -20.74 -14.46 9.22
CA PHE A 89 -20.53 -13.86 7.91
C PHE A 89 -19.18 -14.25 7.28
N LEU A 90 -18.11 -14.35 8.06
CA LEU A 90 -16.79 -14.78 7.58
C LEU A 90 -16.69 -16.30 7.38
N ILE A 91 -17.26 -17.09 8.30
CA ILE A 91 -17.01 -18.53 8.37
C ILE A 91 -17.99 -19.34 7.52
N ASN A 92 -19.28 -18.99 7.51
CA ASN A 92 -20.32 -19.78 6.85
C ASN A 92 -20.06 -20.05 5.36
N PRO A 93 -19.56 -19.09 4.55
CA PRO A 93 -19.25 -19.35 3.15
C PRO A 93 -18.10 -20.33 2.92
N LEU A 94 -17.24 -20.52 3.93
CA LEU A 94 -16.06 -21.39 3.87
C LEU A 94 -16.37 -22.82 4.29
N LEU A 95 -17.55 -23.05 4.89
CA LEU A 95 -18.00 -24.38 5.26
C LEU A 95 -18.48 -25.10 4.00
N PRO A 96 -18.11 -26.38 3.81
CA PRO A 96 -18.61 -27.16 2.70
C PRO A 96 -20.13 -27.25 2.78
N SER A 97 -20.82 -26.93 1.68
CA SER A 97 -22.27 -27.10 1.57
C SER A 97 -22.63 -28.55 1.91
N ASN A 98 -23.55 -28.74 2.86
CA ASN A 98 -24.07 -30.06 3.30
C ASN A 98 -24.86 -30.83 2.21
N SER A 99 -24.63 -30.52 0.94
CA SER A 99 -25.42 -30.91 -0.22
C SER A 99 -24.68 -31.99 -1.04
N GLY A 100 -24.46 -33.16 -0.46
CA GLY A 100 -23.92 -34.30 -1.21
C GLY A 100 -23.31 -35.37 -0.31
N ALA A 101 -23.54 -36.63 -0.66
CA ALA A 101 -23.10 -37.83 0.05
C ALA A 101 -21.58 -38.10 -0.01
N ASP A 102 -20.76 -37.06 -0.21
CA ASP A 102 -19.30 -37.15 -0.10
C ASP A 102 -18.92 -36.69 1.30
N GLY A 103 -18.55 -37.65 2.15
CA GLY A 103 -17.94 -37.34 3.44
C GLY A 103 -16.70 -36.50 3.20
N GLY A 104 -16.53 -35.41 3.95
CA GLY A 104 -15.28 -34.66 3.91
C GLY A 104 -14.10 -35.57 4.30
N ASP A 105 -12.91 -35.25 3.80
CA ASP A 105 -11.67 -35.93 4.15
C ASP A 105 -10.88 -35.08 5.16
N LEU A 106 -9.92 -35.68 5.88
CA LEU A 106 -9.01 -34.94 6.75
C LEU A 106 -8.31 -33.81 6.00
N GLU A 107 -7.95 -34.01 4.74
CA GLU A 107 -7.39 -32.97 3.88
C GLU A 107 -8.32 -31.75 3.76
N SER A 108 -9.59 -31.96 3.44
CA SER A 108 -10.54 -30.84 3.27
C SER A 108 -10.77 -30.11 4.59
N VAL A 109 -10.87 -30.83 5.71
CA VAL A 109 -10.99 -30.24 7.05
C VAL A 109 -9.76 -29.39 7.38
N LEU A 110 -8.55 -29.86 7.09
CA LEU A 110 -7.31 -29.10 7.32
C LEU A 110 -7.23 -27.85 6.45
N HIS A 111 -7.62 -27.94 5.17
CA HIS A 111 -7.68 -26.80 4.26
C HIS A 111 -8.69 -25.75 4.73
N THR A 112 -9.91 -26.16 5.10
CA THR A 112 -10.94 -25.27 5.65
C THR A 112 -10.47 -24.63 6.96
N THR A 113 -9.85 -25.40 7.86
CA THR A 113 -9.32 -24.90 9.14
C THR A 113 -8.26 -23.82 8.92
N ARG A 114 -7.33 -24.06 7.98
CA ARG A 114 -6.28 -23.10 7.62
C ARG A 114 -6.89 -21.84 7.02
N HIS A 115 -7.83 -22.00 6.10
CA HIS A 115 -8.47 -20.88 5.41
C HIS A 115 -9.26 -19.99 6.38
N ILE A 116 -10.06 -20.57 7.27
CA ILE A 116 -10.75 -19.83 8.35
C ILE A 116 -9.74 -19.12 9.25
N GLY A 117 -8.66 -19.80 9.65
CA GLY A 117 -7.60 -19.21 10.45
C GLY A 117 -6.93 -18.00 9.78
N ASP A 118 -6.71 -18.07 8.47
CA ASP A 118 -6.12 -16.99 7.68
C ASP A 118 -7.11 -15.81 7.53
N VAL A 119 -8.38 -16.07 7.26
CA VAL A 119 -9.43 -15.03 7.22
C VAL A 119 -9.56 -14.34 8.57
N LEU A 120 -9.61 -15.08 9.68
CA LEU A 120 -9.66 -14.49 11.03
C LEU A 120 -8.42 -13.62 11.32
N LYS A 121 -7.22 -14.03 10.89
CA LYS A 121 -6.01 -13.20 11.03
C LYS A 121 -6.07 -11.92 10.18
N ARG A 122 -6.60 -12.02 8.97
CA ARG A 122 -6.73 -10.89 8.02
C ARG A 122 -7.65 -9.78 8.53
N THR A 123 -8.57 -10.07 9.45
CA THR A 123 -9.46 -9.05 10.06
C THR A 123 -8.71 -7.98 10.88
N ASP A 124 -7.44 -8.20 11.23
CA ASP A 124 -6.62 -7.33 12.10
C ASP A 124 -7.17 -7.12 13.53
N ILE A 125 -8.28 -7.77 13.92
CA ILE A 125 -8.90 -7.63 15.27
C ILE A 125 -8.31 -8.60 16.30
N PHE A 126 -7.69 -9.70 15.85
CA PHE A 126 -7.08 -10.70 16.74
C PHE A 126 -5.56 -10.60 16.75
N SER A 127 -4.97 -10.70 17.94
CA SER A 127 -3.52 -10.70 18.17
C SER A 127 -2.92 -12.08 17.96
N SER A 128 -3.67 -13.12 18.33
CA SER A 128 -3.35 -14.51 18.11
C SER A 128 -4.62 -15.27 17.71
N VAL A 129 -4.45 -16.24 16.81
CA VAL A 129 -5.49 -17.17 16.36
C VAL A 129 -4.87 -18.57 16.35
N GLU A 130 -5.26 -19.41 17.31
CA GLU A 130 -4.85 -20.81 17.41
C GLU A 130 -6.02 -21.72 17.02
N ALA A 131 -5.82 -22.57 16.01
CA ALA A 131 -6.83 -23.55 15.60
C ALA A 131 -6.57 -24.89 16.27
N ARG A 132 -7.64 -25.54 16.76
CA ARG A 132 -7.63 -26.89 17.33
C ARG A 132 -8.75 -27.69 16.69
N ILE A 133 -8.45 -28.94 16.35
CA ILE A 133 -9.44 -29.91 15.86
C ILE A 133 -9.74 -30.84 17.03
N GLU A 134 -10.95 -30.77 17.56
CA GLU A 134 -11.43 -31.61 18.66
C GLU A 134 -12.46 -32.63 18.13
N ARG A 135 -12.65 -33.74 18.84
CA ARG A 135 -13.77 -34.63 18.54
C ARG A 135 -15.08 -33.95 18.91
N ALA A 136 -16.13 -34.18 18.11
CA ALA A 136 -17.43 -33.60 18.37
C ALA A 136 -17.94 -33.95 19.78
N LYS A 137 -18.39 -32.92 20.52
CA LYS A 137 -18.90 -33.09 21.90
C LYS A 137 -20.35 -33.55 21.96
N ASP A 138 -21.09 -33.42 20.86
CA ASP A 138 -22.50 -33.79 20.81
C ASP A 138 -22.67 -35.31 20.78
N ALA A 139 -23.56 -35.83 21.64
CA ALA A 139 -23.82 -37.26 21.77
C ALA A 139 -24.52 -37.87 20.54
N LEU A 140 -25.11 -37.01 19.69
CA LEU A 140 -25.76 -37.39 18.43
C LEU A 140 -24.83 -37.24 17.21
N ALA A 141 -23.60 -36.76 17.39
CA ALA A 141 -22.66 -36.58 16.29
C ALA A 141 -22.15 -37.93 15.76
N SER A 142 -21.85 -37.98 14.46
CA SER A 142 -21.27 -39.18 13.86
C SER A 142 -19.87 -39.46 14.46
N PRO A 143 -19.40 -40.73 14.49
CA PRO A 143 -18.06 -41.05 14.98
C PRO A 143 -16.91 -40.34 14.24
N HIS A 144 -17.19 -39.84 13.03
CA HIS A 144 -16.27 -39.11 12.17
C HIS A 144 -16.47 -37.58 12.24
N ALA A 145 -17.29 -37.10 13.17
CA ALA A 145 -17.54 -35.68 13.36
C ALA A 145 -16.45 -35.02 14.23
N VAL A 146 -15.99 -33.85 13.79
CA VAL A 146 -15.01 -33.01 14.47
C VAL A 146 -15.51 -31.59 14.65
N ASP A 147 -15.13 -30.99 15.77
CA ASP A 147 -15.39 -29.59 16.08
C ASP A 147 -14.11 -28.78 15.83
N LEU A 148 -14.25 -27.66 15.11
CA LEU A 148 -13.16 -26.72 14.88
C LEU A 148 -13.19 -25.63 15.95
N VAL A 149 -12.20 -25.62 16.84
CA VAL A 149 -12.10 -24.66 17.94
C VAL A 149 -10.96 -23.67 17.67
N PHE A 150 -11.32 -22.42 17.42
CA PHE A 150 -10.40 -21.31 17.25
C PHE A 150 -10.29 -20.52 18.55
N LYS A 151 -9.13 -20.62 19.22
CA LYS A 151 -8.81 -19.80 20.39
C LYS A 151 -8.18 -18.50 19.92
N THR A 152 -8.87 -17.39 20.13
CA THR A 152 -8.45 -16.07 19.71
C THR A 152 -8.19 -15.16 20.90
N ARG A 153 -7.31 -14.18 20.70
CA ARG A 153 -7.08 -13.09 21.67
C ARG A 153 -7.29 -11.76 20.97
N GLU A 154 -8.35 -11.04 21.32
CA GLU A 154 -8.63 -9.73 20.73
C GLU A 154 -7.50 -8.72 20.99
N ARG A 155 -7.24 -7.86 20.00
CA ARG A 155 -6.32 -6.73 20.09
C ARG A 155 -6.94 -5.56 20.84
N GLY A 156 -6.08 -4.67 21.32
CA GLY A 156 -6.51 -3.37 21.84
C GLY A 156 -7.29 -2.58 20.78
N ARG A 157 -8.44 -2.05 21.18
CA ARG A 157 -9.35 -1.29 20.31
C ARG A 157 -8.81 0.10 19.98
N LEU A 158 -8.24 0.79 20.97
CA LEU A 158 -7.73 2.14 20.84
C LEU A 158 -6.27 2.11 20.39
N PHE A 159 -5.97 2.84 19.33
CA PHE A 159 -4.63 3.05 18.81
C PHE A 159 -4.42 4.54 18.60
N LEU A 160 -3.40 5.08 19.26
CA LEU A 160 -2.98 6.48 19.09
C LEU A 160 -1.56 6.47 18.56
N LYS A 161 -1.35 7.15 17.44
CA LYS A 161 -0.04 7.30 16.80
C LYS A 161 0.22 8.77 16.53
N THR A 162 1.36 9.25 16.98
CA THR A 162 1.91 10.54 16.59
C THR A 162 3.08 10.26 15.66
N SER A 163 3.04 10.79 14.44
CA SER A 163 4.10 10.64 13.44
C SER A 163 4.52 11.99 12.91
N THR A 164 5.81 12.12 12.62
CA THR A 164 6.33 13.21 11.80
C THR A 164 6.68 12.63 10.45
N GLU A 165 5.98 13.07 9.41
CA GLU A 165 6.16 12.64 8.04
C GLU A 165 6.95 13.70 7.28
N LEU A 166 8.09 13.32 6.72
CA LEU A 166 8.83 14.13 5.76
C LEU A 166 8.56 13.53 4.38
N GLY A 167 7.91 14.29 3.51
CA GLY A 167 7.45 13.76 2.23
C GLY A 167 7.14 14.88 1.26
N ASN A 168 7.43 14.63 -0.01
CA ASN A 168 7.23 15.54 -1.12
C ASN A 168 7.77 16.97 -0.93
N ASN A 169 8.97 17.08 -0.36
CA ASN A 169 9.63 18.33 0.00
C ASN A 169 8.83 19.18 1.01
N GLU A 170 7.95 18.52 1.77
CA GLU A 170 7.16 19.05 2.86
C GLU A 170 7.46 18.26 4.14
N GLY A 171 7.41 18.94 5.28
CA GLY A 171 7.38 18.30 6.58
C GLY A 171 6.01 18.49 7.20
N SER A 172 5.43 17.39 7.70
CA SER A 172 4.16 17.42 8.42
C SER A 172 4.21 16.61 9.70
N ALA A 173 3.52 17.06 10.73
CA ALA A 173 3.26 16.31 11.94
C ALA A 173 1.81 15.82 11.90
N SER A 174 1.61 14.52 12.00
CA SER A 174 0.31 13.86 11.99
C SER A 174 0.01 13.19 13.33
N VAL A 175 -1.23 13.33 13.79
CA VAL A 175 -1.78 12.61 14.93
C VAL A 175 -2.94 11.77 14.40
N ILE A 176 -2.86 10.46 14.60
CA ILE A 176 -3.83 9.48 14.14
C ILE A 176 -4.39 8.76 15.36
N ALA A 177 -5.69 8.89 15.57
CA ALA A 177 -6.46 8.13 16.55
C ALA A 177 -7.33 7.13 15.79
N ARG A 178 -7.21 5.84 16.11
CA ARG A 178 -7.95 4.75 15.49
C ARG A 178 -8.65 3.92 16.55
N VAL A 179 -9.93 3.65 16.32
CA VAL A 179 -10.74 2.72 17.09
C VAL A 179 -11.04 1.51 16.20
N ARG A 180 -10.41 0.38 16.51
CA ARG A 180 -10.68 -0.91 15.89
C ARG A 180 -11.93 -1.54 16.49
N ASN A 181 -12.65 -2.26 15.64
CA ASN A 181 -13.81 -3.07 16.00
C ASN A 181 -14.87 -2.24 16.75
N VAL A 182 -15.41 -1.22 16.08
CA VAL A 182 -16.37 -0.28 16.69
C VAL A 182 -17.65 -1.00 17.09
N PHE A 183 -18.23 -1.79 16.19
CA PHE A 183 -19.51 -2.48 16.38
C PHE A 183 -19.37 -4.01 16.39
N GLY A 184 -18.14 -4.52 16.47
CA GLY A 184 -17.88 -5.95 16.52
C GLY A 184 -17.76 -6.63 15.15
N GLY A 185 -17.78 -5.88 14.04
CA GLY A 185 -17.67 -6.38 12.66
C GLY A 185 -16.36 -6.01 11.95
N ALA A 186 -15.27 -5.86 12.71
CA ALA A 186 -13.98 -5.37 12.20
C ALA A 186 -14.05 -3.97 11.57
N GLU A 187 -15.05 -3.16 11.96
CA GLU A 187 -15.13 -1.78 11.51
C GLU A 187 -14.03 -0.93 12.16
N THR A 188 -13.43 -0.05 11.38
CA THR A 188 -12.36 0.84 11.83
C THR A 188 -12.80 2.29 11.70
N LEU A 189 -12.83 2.99 12.82
CA LEU A 189 -13.01 4.45 12.85
C LEU A 189 -11.64 5.09 13.04
N GLU A 190 -11.23 5.95 12.12
CA GLU A 190 -9.97 6.66 12.16
C GLU A 190 -10.19 8.17 12.09
N ALA A 191 -9.49 8.91 12.94
CA ALA A 191 -9.42 10.36 12.92
C ALA A 191 -7.96 10.76 12.83
N SER A 192 -7.61 11.54 11.83
CA SER A 192 -6.27 12.03 11.57
C SER A 192 -6.28 13.55 11.47
N MET A 193 -5.28 14.16 12.09
CA MET A 193 -5.01 15.58 12.02
C MET A 193 -3.56 15.75 11.63
N SER A 194 -3.27 16.51 10.57
CA SER A 194 -1.90 16.84 10.20
C SER A 194 -1.66 18.33 10.04
N LEU A 195 -0.47 18.76 10.42
CA LEU A 195 0.02 20.14 10.31
C LEU A 195 1.32 20.11 9.50
N GLY A 196 1.33 20.77 8.34
CA GLY A 196 2.47 20.78 7.43
C GLY A 196 2.89 22.18 6.98
N THR A 197 3.91 22.24 6.13
CA THR A 197 4.40 23.50 5.55
C THR A 197 3.57 23.98 4.37
N THR A 198 3.27 23.07 3.43
CA THR A 198 2.47 23.36 2.23
C THR A 198 0.99 23.14 2.55
N THR A 199 0.66 21.98 3.10
CA THR A 199 -0.66 21.67 3.66
C THR A 199 -0.67 22.12 5.12
N ARG A 200 -0.91 23.41 5.34
CA ARG A 200 -0.87 24.05 6.67
C ARG A 200 -1.71 23.31 7.71
N LYS A 201 -2.89 22.83 7.30
CA LYS A 201 -3.83 22.10 8.16
C LYS A 201 -4.53 21.03 7.34
N SER A 202 -4.63 19.82 7.87
CA SER A 202 -5.48 18.77 7.35
C SER A 202 -6.22 18.06 8.50
N PHE A 203 -7.47 17.76 8.25
CA PHE A 203 -8.35 17.00 9.12
C PHE A 203 -9.01 15.94 8.25
N HIS A 204 -8.97 14.69 8.69
CA HIS A 204 -9.59 13.58 7.97
C HIS A 204 -10.16 12.58 8.98
N GLY A 205 -11.46 12.31 8.88
CA GLY A 205 -12.12 11.26 9.62
C GLY A 205 -12.66 10.22 8.66
N SER A 206 -12.40 8.95 8.90
CA SER A 206 -12.85 7.84 8.07
C SER A 206 -13.47 6.72 8.91
N PHE A 207 -14.50 6.10 8.36
CA PHE A 207 -15.13 4.90 8.87
C PHE A 207 -15.07 3.85 7.78
N SER A 208 -14.38 2.74 8.04
CA SER A 208 -14.24 1.63 7.09
C SER A 208 -14.78 0.33 7.64
N ALA A 209 -15.38 -0.47 6.75
CA ALA A 209 -15.94 -1.78 7.07
C ALA A 209 -15.74 -2.77 5.90
N PRO A 210 -15.38 -4.04 6.20
CA PRO A 210 -15.35 -5.08 5.18
C PRO A 210 -16.77 -5.40 4.69
N ILE A 211 -16.95 -5.52 3.37
CA ILE A 211 -18.24 -5.82 2.74
C ILE A 211 -18.35 -7.30 2.34
N THR A 212 -17.23 -7.94 2.01
CA THR A 212 -17.19 -9.34 1.59
C THR A 212 -16.60 -10.26 2.67
N PRO A 213 -17.03 -11.54 2.72
CA PRO A 213 -16.50 -12.53 3.67
C PRO A 213 -14.99 -12.74 3.54
N ASP A 214 -14.46 -12.65 2.33
CA ASP A 214 -13.04 -12.86 2.02
C ASP A 214 -12.15 -11.67 2.41
N LEU A 215 -12.73 -10.58 2.91
CA LEU A 215 -12.05 -9.33 3.31
C LEU A 215 -11.29 -8.64 2.17
N ASP A 216 -11.52 -9.04 0.92
CA ASP A 216 -10.93 -8.42 -0.27
C ASP A 216 -11.63 -7.12 -0.65
N THR A 217 -12.87 -6.92 -0.21
CA THR A 217 -13.66 -5.72 -0.50
C THR A 217 -13.97 -4.93 0.78
N VAL A 218 -13.54 -3.67 0.82
CA VAL A 218 -13.72 -2.74 1.95
C VAL A 218 -14.45 -1.49 1.47
N ALA A 219 -15.50 -1.11 2.19
CA ALA A 219 -16.14 0.21 2.05
C ALA A 219 -15.51 1.18 3.04
N GLU A 220 -15.38 2.43 2.64
CA GLU A 220 -14.91 3.52 3.48
C GLU A 220 -15.75 4.77 3.22
N LEU A 221 -16.24 5.39 4.29
CA LEU A 221 -16.87 6.70 4.26
C LEU A 221 -15.99 7.66 5.03
N SER A 222 -15.61 8.77 4.40
CA SER A 222 -14.71 9.75 5.00
C SER A 222 -15.20 11.18 4.83
N ALA A 223 -14.85 12.03 5.79
CA ALA A 223 -14.99 13.46 5.73
C ALA A 223 -13.61 14.09 5.91
N PHE A 224 -13.27 15.04 5.06
CA PHE A 224 -11.95 15.67 5.06
C PHE A 224 -12.06 17.19 4.91
N GLY A 225 -11.09 17.88 5.48
CA GLY A 225 -10.91 19.32 5.36
C GLY A 225 -9.44 19.65 5.37
N LEU A 226 -8.95 20.36 4.36
CA LEU A 226 -7.55 20.75 4.28
C LEU A 226 -7.38 22.17 3.75
N GLN A 227 -6.25 22.78 4.11
CA GLN A 227 -5.85 24.09 3.64
C GLN A 227 -4.42 24.03 3.12
N LYS A 228 -4.27 24.28 1.81
CA LYS A 228 -3.00 24.32 1.09
C LYS A 228 -2.57 25.75 0.85
N ASP A 229 -1.29 26.00 1.03
CA ASP A 229 -0.61 27.22 0.63
C ASP A 229 0.08 26.98 -0.71
N LEU A 230 -0.43 27.60 -1.77
CA LEU A 230 0.09 27.42 -3.13
C LEU A 230 1.05 28.55 -3.52
N SER A 231 1.28 29.53 -2.63
CA SER A 231 2.05 30.76 -2.85
C SER A 231 3.47 30.56 -3.42
N SER A 232 4.01 29.34 -3.34
CA SER A 232 5.30 28.97 -3.91
C SER A 232 5.33 28.96 -5.44
N PHE A 233 4.19 28.67 -6.09
CA PHE A 233 4.08 28.62 -7.56
C PHE A 233 2.86 29.37 -8.09
N ALA A 234 1.79 29.50 -7.31
CA ALA A 234 0.61 30.27 -7.63
C ALA A 234 0.25 31.11 -6.40
N SER A 235 0.22 32.44 -6.53
CA SER A 235 0.07 33.42 -5.46
C SER A 235 -1.27 33.38 -4.68
N CYS A 236 -1.73 32.21 -4.26
CA CYS A 236 -3.02 31.94 -3.61
C CYS A 236 -2.93 30.81 -2.57
N SER A 237 -3.99 30.67 -1.78
CA SER A 237 -4.24 29.52 -0.89
C SER A 237 -5.54 28.83 -1.30
N GLU A 238 -5.56 27.51 -1.19
CA GLU A 238 -6.72 26.69 -1.50
C GLU A 238 -7.21 25.98 -0.24
N ALA A 239 -8.50 26.10 0.06
CA ALA A 239 -9.17 25.36 1.12
C ALA A 239 -10.17 24.36 0.52
N LEU A 240 -10.09 23.10 0.93
CA LEU A 240 -10.98 22.02 0.50
C LEU A 240 -11.74 21.47 1.72
N ARG A 241 -13.03 21.21 1.55
CA ARG A 241 -13.88 20.55 2.55
C ARG A 241 -14.84 19.62 1.83
N GLY A 242 -14.85 18.35 2.17
CA GLY A 242 -15.64 17.38 1.44
C GLY A 242 -15.92 16.09 2.18
N ILE A 243 -16.74 15.28 1.53
CA ILE A 243 -17.07 13.91 1.94
C ILE A 243 -16.70 13.01 0.76
N LYS A 244 -16.17 11.84 1.07
CA LYS A 244 -15.77 10.84 0.09
C LYS A 244 -16.20 9.44 0.52
N ALA A 245 -16.91 8.75 -0.36
CA ALA A 245 -17.28 7.35 -0.19
C ALA A 245 -16.45 6.51 -1.14
N ILE A 246 -15.86 5.42 -0.66
CA ILE A 246 -14.91 4.59 -1.40
C ILE A 246 -15.32 3.12 -1.25
N VAL A 247 -15.27 2.37 -2.35
CA VAL A 247 -15.30 0.92 -2.34
C VAL A 247 -14.00 0.44 -2.97
N ARG A 248 -13.21 -0.28 -2.20
CA ARG A 248 -11.93 -0.84 -2.62
C ARG A 248 -12.05 -2.34 -2.69
N HIS A 249 -11.66 -2.92 -3.82
CA HIS A 249 -11.61 -4.35 -4.04
C HIS A 249 -10.25 -4.74 -4.60
N GLY A 250 -9.57 -5.68 -3.98
CA GLY A 250 -8.41 -6.27 -4.64
C GLY A 250 -7.52 -7.09 -3.74
N SER A 251 -6.58 -7.75 -4.40
CA SER A 251 -5.57 -8.60 -3.79
C SER A 251 -4.18 -8.21 -4.29
N THR A 252 -3.15 -8.56 -3.54
CA THR A 252 -1.76 -8.25 -3.86
C THR A 252 -1.34 -8.82 -5.24
N SER A 253 -1.96 -9.91 -5.71
CA SER A 253 -1.61 -10.55 -6.97
C SER A 253 -2.27 -9.92 -8.21
N THR A 254 -3.55 -9.57 -8.11
CA THR A 254 -4.40 -9.06 -9.21
C THR A 254 -4.36 -7.54 -9.35
N GLY A 255 -4.06 -6.84 -8.26
CA GLY A 255 -4.13 -5.38 -8.16
C GLY A 255 -5.36 -4.92 -7.37
N SER A 256 -5.33 -3.65 -6.97
CA SER A 256 -6.40 -2.99 -6.22
C SER A 256 -7.22 -2.10 -7.15
N HIS A 257 -8.53 -2.33 -7.16
CA HIS A 257 -9.53 -1.49 -7.78
C HIS A 257 -10.18 -0.61 -6.71
N GLU A 258 -10.29 0.68 -6.95
CA GLU A 258 -10.92 1.65 -6.07
C GLU A 258 -11.94 2.44 -6.85
N VAL A 259 -13.20 2.41 -6.42
CA VAL A 259 -14.26 3.28 -6.94
C VAL A 259 -14.62 4.25 -5.83
N ALA A 260 -14.56 5.55 -6.10
CA ALA A 260 -14.88 6.57 -5.11
C ALA A 260 -15.83 7.62 -5.66
N TYR A 261 -16.79 8.02 -4.83
CA TYR A 261 -17.62 9.20 -5.04
C TYR A 261 -17.14 10.30 -4.10
N GLU A 262 -16.86 11.48 -4.64
CA GLU A 262 -16.37 12.64 -3.89
C GLU A 262 -17.28 13.84 -4.10
N ALA A 263 -17.67 14.49 -3.00
CA ALA A 263 -18.36 15.77 -3.01
C ALA A 263 -17.54 16.77 -2.20
N VAL A 264 -16.97 17.77 -2.86
CA VAL A 264 -16.02 18.71 -2.26
C VAL A 264 -16.38 20.15 -2.59
N LEU A 265 -16.33 20.99 -1.56
CA LEU A 265 -16.35 22.44 -1.65
C LEU A 265 -14.91 22.95 -1.60
N ARG A 266 -14.57 23.79 -2.56
CA ARG A 266 -13.23 24.31 -2.78
C ARG A 266 -13.29 25.82 -2.73
N ASN A 267 -12.32 26.45 -2.10
CA ASN A 267 -12.26 27.90 -2.01
C ASN A 267 -10.83 28.37 -2.26
N ILE A 268 -10.65 29.14 -3.33
CA ILE A 268 -9.39 29.81 -3.64
C ILE A 268 -9.47 31.21 -3.04
N GLY A 269 -8.56 31.50 -2.11
CA GLY A 269 -8.53 32.78 -1.40
C GLY A 269 -7.14 33.14 -0.90
N SER A 270 -7.07 34.14 0.00
CA SER A 270 -5.81 34.67 0.54
C SER A 270 -4.77 35.00 -0.54
N LEU A 271 -5.22 35.72 -1.56
CA LEU A 271 -4.38 36.14 -2.70
C LEU A 271 -3.28 37.10 -2.23
N THR A 272 -2.07 36.94 -2.74
CA THR A 272 -1.02 37.93 -2.51
C THR A 272 -1.28 39.19 -3.36
N PRO A 273 -0.74 40.37 -2.98
CA PRO A 273 -0.89 41.58 -3.78
C PRO A 273 -0.31 41.46 -5.19
N THR A 274 0.64 40.55 -5.41
CA THR A 274 1.30 40.29 -6.70
C THR A 274 0.59 39.22 -7.54
N ALA A 275 -0.55 38.69 -7.08
CA ALA A 275 -1.29 37.66 -7.81
C ALA A 275 -1.70 38.14 -9.20
N SER A 276 -1.53 37.26 -10.19
CA SER A 276 -1.85 37.50 -11.58
C SER A 276 -3.36 37.68 -11.81
N PHE A 277 -3.74 38.20 -12.97
CA PHE A 277 -5.16 38.39 -13.29
C PHE A 277 -5.89 37.04 -13.36
N SER A 278 -5.29 36.03 -13.98
CA SER A 278 -5.88 34.68 -14.06
C SER A 278 -6.11 34.05 -12.68
N VAL A 279 -5.22 34.25 -11.71
CA VAL A 279 -5.40 33.73 -10.34
C VAL A 279 -6.49 34.49 -9.60
N ARG A 280 -6.62 35.81 -9.83
CA ARG A 280 -7.70 36.63 -9.26
C ARG A 280 -9.07 36.24 -9.83
N GLU A 281 -9.12 35.91 -11.12
CA GLU A 281 -10.33 35.42 -11.78
C GLU A 281 -10.74 34.04 -11.28
N ALA A 282 -9.76 33.17 -10.99
CA ALA A 282 -10.00 31.85 -10.41
C ALA A 282 -10.40 31.88 -8.91
N ALA A 283 -10.32 33.04 -8.26
CA ALA A 283 -10.62 33.16 -6.84
C ALA A 283 -12.12 33.04 -6.56
N GLY A 284 -12.45 32.39 -5.43
CA GLY A 284 -13.83 32.16 -5.03
C GLY A 284 -14.11 30.70 -4.68
N GLN A 285 -15.37 30.44 -4.41
CA GLN A 285 -15.85 29.12 -4.01
C GLN A 285 -16.36 28.35 -5.21
N THR A 286 -15.92 27.11 -5.36
CA THR A 286 -16.43 26.17 -6.37
C THR A 286 -16.81 24.85 -5.71
N SER A 287 -17.80 24.19 -6.26
CA SER A 287 -18.25 22.87 -5.85
C SER A 287 -17.88 21.83 -6.91
N LYS A 288 -17.45 20.66 -6.48
CA LYS A 288 -17.17 19.51 -7.35
C LYS A 288 -17.85 18.28 -6.78
N SER A 289 -18.64 17.62 -7.62
CA SER A 289 -19.04 16.24 -7.40
C SER A 289 -18.45 15.36 -8.50
N SER A 290 -17.77 14.29 -8.12
CA SER A 290 -17.11 13.41 -9.07
C SER A 290 -17.16 11.94 -8.66
N VAL A 291 -17.16 11.08 -9.67
CA VAL A 291 -16.92 9.64 -9.53
C VAL A 291 -15.54 9.37 -10.08
N SER A 292 -14.72 8.68 -9.29
CA SER A 292 -13.39 8.27 -9.69
C SER A 292 -13.21 6.77 -9.62
N TYR A 293 -12.38 6.26 -10.52
CA TYR A 293 -11.94 4.89 -10.58
C TYR A 293 -10.41 4.87 -10.61
N ALA A 294 -9.80 4.13 -9.69
CA ALA A 294 -8.37 3.93 -9.65
C ALA A 294 -8.03 2.43 -9.70
N TYR A 295 -7.11 2.05 -10.58
CA TYR A 295 -6.50 0.74 -10.60
C TYR A 295 -5.03 0.87 -10.21
N THR A 296 -4.58 0.14 -9.20
CA THR A 296 -3.19 0.16 -8.74
C THR A 296 -2.64 -1.26 -8.65
N ARG A 297 -1.49 -1.50 -9.27
CA ARG A 297 -0.75 -2.75 -9.15
C ARG A 297 0.71 -2.43 -8.84
N ASP A 298 1.16 -2.87 -7.67
CA ASP A 298 2.55 -2.69 -7.22
C ASP A 298 3.20 -4.06 -7.04
N THR A 299 4.24 -4.33 -7.83
CA THR A 299 5.07 -5.55 -7.76
C THR A 299 6.52 -5.22 -7.44
N ARG A 300 6.79 -3.98 -7.02
CA ARG A 300 8.15 -3.53 -6.67
C ARG A 300 8.64 -4.25 -5.42
N ASP A 301 9.94 -4.53 -5.40
CA ASP A 301 10.64 -5.08 -4.24
C ASP A 301 10.69 -4.10 -3.06
N ASP A 302 10.82 -2.82 -3.35
CA ASP A 302 10.79 -1.73 -2.38
C ASP A 302 10.02 -0.54 -2.99
N ARG A 303 9.21 0.15 -2.18
CA ARG A 303 8.45 1.33 -2.62
C ARG A 303 9.33 2.56 -2.82
N VAL A 304 10.43 2.64 -2.06
CA VAL A 304 11.26 3.85 -1.93
C VAL A 304 12.48 3.79 -2.85
N SER A 305 13.14 2.63 -2.90
CA SER A 305 14.31 2.37 -3.72
C SER A 305 14.16 1.05 -4.48
N ALA A 306 13.13 0.96 -5.32
CA ALA A 306 12.87 -0.22 -6.15
C ALA A 306 14.10 -0.59 -7.00
N THR A 307 14.52 -1.85 -6.94
CA THR A 307 15.53 -2.41 -7.85
C THR A 307 14.92 -3.35 -8.87
N ARG A 308 13.73 -3.89 -8.59
CA ARG A 308 13.02 -4.87 -9.41
C ARG A 308 11.51 -4.66 -9.33
N GLY A 309 10.83 -5.01 -10.41
CA GLY A 309 9.37 -5.00 -10.48
C GLY A 309 8.82 -3.75 -11.17
N PHE A 310 7.50 -3.66 -11.19
CA PHE A 310 6.78 -2.56 -11.81
C PHE A 310 5.65 -2.07 -10.92
N TYR A 311 5.31 -0.79 -11.11
CA TYR A 311 4.16 -0.14 -10.53
C TYR A 311 3.36 0.49 -11.67
N THR A 312 2.06 0.24 -11.66
CA THR A 312 1.12 0.88 -12.59
C THR A 312 -0.06 1.38 -11.78
N LYS A 313 -0.40 2.66 -11.98
CA LYS A 313 -1.58 3.29 -11.43
C LYS A 313 -2.32 4.01 -12.55
N VAL A 314 -3.58 3.67 -12.73
CA VAL A 314 -4.48 4.33 -13.68
C VAL A 314 -5.58 4.98 -12.86
N HIS A 315 -5.79 6.27 -13.04
CA HIS A 315 -6.82 7.03 -12.35
C HIS A 315 -7.72 7.72 -13.38
N GLN A 316 -9.02 7.56 -13.23
CA GLN A 316 -10.04 8.20 -14.05
C GLN A 316 -11.02 8.89 -13.14
N GLU A 317 -11.40 10.12 -13.44
CA GLU A 317 -12.34 10.93 -12.68
C GLU A 317 -13.32 11.57 -13.65
N LEU A 318 -14.62 11.40 -13.39
CA LEU A 318 -15.70 12.05 -14.09
C LEU A 318 -16.40 13.01 -13.11
N ALA A 319 -16.24 14.30 -13.35
CA ALA A 319 -16.92 15.37 -12.64
C ALA A 319 -18.06 15.95 -13.49
N GLY A 320 -19.15 16.36 -12.85
CA GLY A 320 -20.32 16.93 -13.54
C GLY A 320 -21.66 16.31 -13.14
N LEU A 321 -21.70 15.50 -12.08
CA LEU A 321 -22.95 14.98 -11.50
C LEU A 321 -23.68 16.04 -10.62
N GLY A 322 -23.14 17.26 -10.58
CA GLY A 322 -23.58 18.37 -9.74
C GLY A 322 -22.40 19.28 -9.38
N GLY A 323 -22.71 20.57 -9.15
CA GLY A 323 -21.72 21.60 -8.85
C GLY A 323 -21.14 22.28 -10.09
N ASP A 324 -20.07 23.05 -9.89
CA ASP A 324 -19.52 23.96 -10.90
C ASP A 324 -18.49 23.28 -11.82
N ALA A 325 -17.85 22.20 -11.35
CA ALA A 325 -16.88 21.42 -12.12
C ALA A 325 -17.55 20.37 -13.02
N SER A 326 -17.25 20.42 -14.33
CA SER A 326 -17.71 19.47 -15.35
C SER A 326 -16.53 19.07 -16.25
N PHE A 327 -15.95 17.90 -16.01
CA PHE A 327 -14.77 17.40 -16.75
C PHE A 327 -14.61 15.88 -16.68
N TYR A 328 -13.87 15.34 -17.63
CA TYR A 328 -13.28 14.00 -17.55
C TYR A 328 -11.76 14.12 -17.40
N LYS A 329 -11.20 13.48 -16.38
CA LYS A 329 -9.77 13.49 -16.08
C LYS A 329 -9.25 12.07 -16.07
N ALA A 330 -8.17 11.83 -16.80
CA ALA A 330 -7.48 10.55 -16.83
C ALA A 330 -6.00 10.77 -16.55
N GLU A 331 -5.43 9.96 -15.70
CA GLU A 331 -4.03 10.00 -15.29
C GLU A 331 -3.47 8.59 -15.23
N THR A 332 -2.22 8.43 -15.64
CA THR A 332 -1.54 7.15 -15.66
C THR A 332 -0.11 7.34 -15.20
N GLU A 333 0.30 6.56 -14.20
CA GLU A 333 1.64 6.55 -13.63
C GLU A 333 2.21 5.14 -13.79
N ASN A 334 3.40 5.04 -14.37
CA ASN A 334 4.12 3.79 -14.56
C ASN A 334 5.55 3.94 -14.07
N HIS A 335 6.01 2.98 -13.27
CA HIS A 335 7.41 2.85 -12.87
C HIS A 335 7.86 1.42 -13.12
N ILE A 336 9.03 1.26 -13.73
CA ILE A 336 9.64 -0.04 -14.00
C ILE A 336 11.09 0.03 -13.54
N SER A 337 11.50 -0.88 -12.67
CA SER A 337 12.87 -0.96 -12.19
C SER A 337 13.46 -2.33 -12.50
N ARG A 338 14.70 -2.35 -13.01
CA ARG A 338 15.41 -3.57 -13.34
C ARG A 338 16.89 -3.46 -12.98
N LEU A 339 17.41 -4.51 -12.36
CA LEU A 339 18.83 -4.67 -12.11
C LEU A 339 19.54 -5.06 -13.42
N ILE A 340 20.52 -4.28 -13.84
CA ILE A 340 21.34 -4.55 -15.05
C ILE A 340 22.61 -5.30 -14.67
N ALA A 341 23.28 -4.86 -13.61
CA ALA A 341 24.49 -5.45 -13.09
C ALA A 341 24.46 -5.43 -11.55
N PRO A 342 25.32 -6.19 -10.85
CA PRO A 342 25.44 -6.11 -9.40
C PRO A 342 25.72 -4.66 -8.98
N GLY A 343 24.85 -4.11 -8.11
CA GLY A 343 24.94 -2.72 -7.66
C GLY A 343 24.53 -1.65 -8.68
N VAL A 344 23.93 -2.03 -9.83
CA VAL A 344 23.45 -1.10 -10.86
C VAL A 344 22.00 -1.40 -11.23
N SER A 345 21.09 -0.51 -10.87
CA SER A 345 19.67 -0.58 -11.22
C SER A 345 19.29 0.55 -12.18
N LEU A 346 18.54 0.19 -13.22
CA LEU A 346 17.90 1.12 -14.13
C LEU A 346 16.42 1.24 -13.75
N SER A 347 15.96 2.46 -13.51
CA SER A 347 14.56 2.77 -13.27
C SER A 347 14.04 3.69 -14.37
N PHE A 348 12.90 3.31 -14.93
CA PHE A 348 12.15 4.08 -15.91
C PHE A 348 10.81 4.49 -15.29
N SER A 349 10.46 5.75 -15.42
CA SER A 349 9.18 6.29 -14.97
C SER A 349 8.50 7.02 -16.11
N ALA A 350 7.18 6.90 -16.18
CA ALA A 350 6.35 7.62 -17.14
C ALA A 350 5.01 7.98 -16.50
N CYS A 351 4.69 9.27 -16.50
CA CYS A 351 3.41 9.80 -16.06
C CYS A 351 2.75 10.55 -17.22
N SER A 352 1.45 10.40 -17.39
CA SER A 352 0.68 11.16 -18.37
C SER A 352 -0.71 11.47 -17.82
N GLY A 353 -1.30 12.57 -18.27
CA GLY A 353 -2.65 12.92 -17.90
C GLY A 353 -3.34 13.82 -18.90
N LEU A 354 -4.65 13.63 -19.01
CA LEU A 354 -5.55 14.40 -19.86
C LEU A 354 -6.76 14.83 -19.03
N LEU A 355 -7.05 16.13 -19.09
CA LEU A 355 -8.23 16.75 -18.54
C LEU A 355 -9.03 17.31 -19.71
N TRP A 356 -10.26 16.85 -19.82
CA TRP A 356 -11.20 17.24 -20.85
C TRP A 356 -12.43 17.86 -20.21
N SER A 357 -12.48 19.19 -20.17
CA SER A 357 -13.65 19.92 -19.67
C SER A 357 -14.78 19.90 -20.68
N PHE A 358 -16.02 19.63 -20.24
CA PHE A 358 -17.18 19.60 -21.13
C PHE A 358 -17.71 21.00 -21.42
N ASP A 359 -18.31 21.66 -20.43
CA ASP A 359 -19.07 22.89 -20.62
C ASP A 359 -18.21 24.16 -20.52
N GLN A 360 -17.38 24.26 -19.49
CA GLN A 360 -16.57 25.44 -19.18
C GLN A 360 -15.08 25.21 -19.48
N GLN A 361 -14.28 26.26 -19.32
CA GLN A 361 -12.82 26.09 -19.24
C GLN A 361 -12.45 25.30 -17.98
N SER A 362 -11.31 24.62 -18.00
CA SER A 362 -10.80 23.94 -16.83
C SER A 362 -10.56 24.93 -15.68
N LEU A 363 -11.12 24.62 -14.52
CA LEU A 363 -10.88 25.37 -13.29
C LEU A 363 -9.44 25.17 -12.83
N PHE A 364 -8.84 26.20 -12.23
CA PHE A 364 -7.46 26.17 -11.74
C PHE A 364 -7.19 24.97 -10.80
N SER A 365 -8.12 24.67 -9.89
CA SER A 365 -8.02 23.55 -8.95
C SER A 365 -7.97 22.16 -9.61
N ASP A 366 -8.47 22.02 -10.84
CA ASP A 366 -8.56 20.71 -11.51
C ASP A 366 -7.37 20.44 -12.44
N ARG A 367 -6.68 21.51 -12.89
CA ARG A 367 -5.53 21.46 -13.79
C ARG A 367 -4.36 20.68 -13.19
N PHE A 368 -3.60 20.03 -14.07
CA PHE A 368 -2.36 19.38 -13.70
C PHE A 368 -1.26 20.40 -13.44
N GLN A 369 -0.35 20.04 -12.53
CA GLN A 369 0.83 20.83 -12.19
C GLN A 369 2.05 19.92 -12.35
N LEU A 370 3.09 20.42 -13.01
CA LEU A 370 4.28 19.64 -13.35
C LEU A 370 5.56 20.42 -13.06
N GLY A 371 6.58 19.72 -12.57
CA GLY A 371 7.90 20.29 -12.26
C GLY A 371 8.22 20.25 -10.77
N GLY A 372 9.52 20.23 -10.47
CA GLY A 372 10.03 20.14 -9.11
C GLY A 372 11.01 18.98 -8.92
N PRO A 373 11.54 18.80 -7.71
CA PRO A 373 12.56 17.80 -7.43
C PRO A 373 12.08 16.35 -7.57
N LEU A 374 10.77 16.11 -7.47
CA LEU A 374 10.18 14.76 -7.48
C LEU A 374 9.65 14.34 -8.85
N SER A 375 9.34 15.32 -9.72
CA SER A 375 8.82 15.09 -11.07
C SER A 375 9.90 15.41 -12.10
N VAL A 376 9.76 16.48 -12.87
CA VAL A 376 10.80 16.93 -13.81
C VAL A 376 11.83 17.78 -13.05
N ARG A 377 12.94 17.14 -12.67
CA ARG A 377 14.09 17.77 -11.97
C ARG A 377 14.69 18.92 -12.78
N SER A 378 15.40 19.84 -12.12
CA SER A 378 15.97 21.07 -12.72
C SER A 378 14.93 22.10 -13.19
N PHE A 379 13.68 21.93 -12.78
CA PHE A 379 12.62 22.93 -12.89
C PHE A 379 12.10 23.31 -11.51
N ARG A 380 11.54 24.51 -11.40
CA ARG A 380 10.87 25.00 -10.18
C ARG A 380 9.68 24.10 -9.86
N GLN A 381 9.32 24.04 -8.58
CA GLN A 381 8.13 23.32 -8.13
C GLN A 381 6.92 23.80 -8.93
N ASN A 382 6.21 22.88 -9.58
CA ASN A 382 5.05 23.16 -10.43
C ASN A 382 5.32 24.27 -11.47
N GLY A 383 6.56 24.31 -11.99
CA GLY A 383 7.06 25.38 -12.84
C GLY A 383 6.92 25.16 -14.35
N LEU A 384 6.55 23.95 -14.81
CA LEU A 384 6.33 23.70 -16.24
C LEU A 384 4.94 24.16 -16.66
N GLY A 385 4.83 24.58 -17.93
CA GLY A 385 3.56 24.84 -18.58
C GLY A 385 3.15 26.33 -18.64
N PRO A 386 1.87 26.62 -18.85
CA PRO A 386 1.33 27.97 -18.99
C PRO A 386 1.51 28.82 -17.73
N ARG A 387 1.91 30.08 -17.90
CA ARG A 387 2.12 31.03 -16.81
C ARG A 387 1.53 32.39 -17.14
N ASP A 388 1.12 33.09 -16.09
CA ASP A 388 0.71 34.49 -16.15
C ASP A 388 1.53 35.28 -15.12
N GLY A 389 2.45 36.11 -15.61
CA GLY A 389 3.44 36.79 -14.78
C GLY A 389 4.33 35.81 -14.02
N SER A 390 4.28 35.88 -12.69
CA SER A 390 5.01 34.97 -11.79
C SER A 390 4.28 33.66 -11.50
N ASP A 391 2.97 33.59 -11.77
CA ASP A 391 2.12 32.48 -11.34
C ASP A 391 2.07 31.36 -12.40
N SER A 392 2.22 30.11 -11.95
CA SER A 392 2.03 28.92 -12.77
C SER A 392 0.58 28.49 -12.73
N LEU A 393 -0.09 28.50 -13.89
CA LEU A 393 -1.53 28.22 -13.99
C LEU A 393 -1.88 26.74 -14.13
N GLY A 394 -0.88 25.91 -14.44
CA GLY A 394 -1.10 24.50 -14.78
C GLY A 394 -1.68 24.32 -16.19
N GLY A 395 -1.97 23.07 -16.53
CA GLY A 395 -2.49 22.69 -17.85
C GLY A 395 -3.43 21.50 -17.81
N ASP A 396 -3.95 21.16 -18.98
CA ASP A 396 -4.98 20.12 -19.14
C ASP A 396 -4.38 18.82 -19.69
N LEU A 397 -3.29 18.90 -20.44
CA LEU A 397 -2.62 17.75 -21.03
C LEU A 397 -1.16 17.77 -20.62
N TYR A 398 -0.68 16.66 -20.06
CA TYR A 398 0.69 16.54 -19.63
C TYR A 398 1.26 15.15 -19.89
N TRP A 399 2.57 15.11 -20.03
CA TRP A 399 3.34 13.88 -19.93
C TRP A 399 4.71 14.18 -19.35
N SER A 400 5.28 13.20 -18.67
CA SER A 400 6.63 13.26 -18.14
C SER A 400 7.23 11.86 -18.10
N THR A 401 8.53 11.76 -18.35
CA THR A 401 9.26 10.52 -18.33
C THR A 401 10.66 10.73 -17.78
N GLY A 402 11.13 9.75 -17.04
CA GLY A 402 12.43 9.75 -16.37
C GLY A 402 13.15 8.45 -16.63
N VAL A 403 14.41 8.56 -17.04
CA VAL A 403 15.34 7.44 -17.04
C VAL A 403 16.37 7.74 -15.97
N SER A 404 16.50 6.83 -15.01
CA SER A 404 17.39 6.98 -13.88
C SER A 404 18.28 5.74 -13.75
N VAL A 405 19.59 5.96 -13.74
CA VAL A 405 20.60 4.94 -13.46
C VAL A 405 21.08 5.16 -12.03
N ILE A 406 20.85 4.17 -11.18
CA ILE A 406 21.21 4.19 -9.77
C ILE A 406 22.31 3.16 -9.55
N THR A 407 23.45 3.59 -9.04
CA THR A 407 24.61 2.73 -8.80
C THR A 407 25.13 2.87 -7.38
N ASP A 408 25.70 1.80 -6.85
CA ASP A 408 26.46 1.87 -5.60
C ASP A 408 27.78 2.64 -5.84
N ILE A 409 28.35 3.21 -4.77
CA ILE A 409 29.59 3.99 -4.88
C ILE A 409 30.75 3.03 -5.22
N PRO A 410 31.52 3.24 -6.31
CA PRO A 410 32.51 2.28 -6.80
C PRO A 410 33.55 1.82 -5.76
N GLN A 411 33.94 2.69 -4.82
CA GLN A 411 34.93 2.39 -3.79
C GLN A 411 34.32 1.89 -2.47
N LYS A 412 33.00 2.05 -2.28
CA LYS A 412 32.29 1.74 -1.03
C LYS A 412 30.89 1.22 -1.34
N PRO A 413 30.77 -0.02 -1.83
CA PRO A 413 29.48 -0.60 -2.19
C PRO A 413 28.55 -0.78 -0.98
N ASP A 414 29.11 -0.98 0.21
CA ASP A 414 28.34 -1.18 1.45
C ASP A 414 27.75 0.11 2.02
N TRP A 415 28.04 1.28 1.43
CA TRP A 415 27.50 2.54 1.93
C TRP A 415 26.01 2.69 1.61
N PRO A 416 25.21 3.26 2.53
CA PRO A 416 23.77 3.47 2.32
C PRO A 416 23.45 4.62 1.33
N ILE A 417 24.47 5.14 0.65
CA ILE A 417 24.38 6.24 -0.31
C ILE A 417 24.62 5.67 -1.70
N LYS A 418 23.71 5.95 -2.62
CA LYS A 418 23.80 5.55 -4.03
C LYS A 418 24.02 6.77 -4.91
N THR A 419 24.77 6.61 -5.99
CA THR A 419 24.90 7.62 -7.04
C THR A 419 23.73 7.48 -8.03
N HIS A 420 23.26 8.62 -8.51
CA HIS A 420 22.08 8.72 -9.35
C HIS A 420 22.39 9.56 -10.58
N PHE A 421 22.11 9.03 -11.76
CA PHE A 421 22.21 9.74 -13.02
C PHE A 421 20.81 9.74 -13.63
N TYR A 422 20.29 10.91 -14.00
CA TYR A 422 18.94 11.00 -14.53
C TYR A 422 18.86 11.81 -15.81
N LEU A 423 17.90 11.44 -16.65
CA LEU A 423 17.44 12.19 -17.80
C LEU A 423 15.91 12.26 -17.70
N ASN A 424 15.38 13.46 -17.51
CA ASN A 424 13.95 13.70 -17.40
C ASN A 424 13.47 14.54 -18.58
N ALA A 425 12.34 14.17 -19.16
CA ALA A 425 11.64 14.95 -20.16
C ALA A 425 10.18 15.11 -19.75
N GLY A 426 9.57 16.24 -20.06
CA GLY A 426 8.14 16.43 -19.82
C GLY A 426 7.60 17.69 -20.44
N ARG A 427 6.27 17.74 -20.52
CA ARG A 427 5.52 18.86 -21.07
C ARG A 427 4.17 18.97 -20.38
N LEU A 428 3.70 20.19 -20.21
CA LEU A 428 2.36 20.52 -19.70
C LEU A 428 1.80 21.66 -20.56
N ASP A 429 0.64 21.45 -21.16
CA ASP A 429 -0.04 22.42 -22.03
C ASP A 429 -1.55 22.49 -21.75
N VAL A 430 -2.20 23.58 -22.19
CA VAL A 430 -3.67 23.72 -22.19
C VAL A 430 -4.23 23.06 -23.46
N VAL A 431 -5.33 22.32 -23.33
CA VAL A 431 -5.98 21.69 -24.49
C VAL A 431 -6.73 22.76 -25.29
N ASN A 432 -6.36 22.92 -26.56
CA ASN A 432 -7.09 23.79 -27.46
C ASN A 432 -8.26 23.03 -28.12
N LYS A 433 -9.49 23.35 -27.68
CA LYS A 433 -10.74 22.76 -28.20
C LYS A 433 -10.99 23.04 -29.69
N SER A 434 -10.31 24.02 -30.30
CA SER A 434 -10.45 24.31 -31.73
C SER A 434 -9.71 23.32 -32.65
N ARG A 435 -8.87 22.45 -32.07
CA ARG A 435 -8.08 21.43 -32.79
C ARG A 435 -8.51 20.03 -32.35
N SER A 436 -8.21 19.03 -33.17
CA SER A 436 -8.43 17.64 -32.77
C SER A 436 -7.60 17.28 -31.53
N LEU A 437 -8.08 16.34 -30.72
CA LEU A 437 -7.34 15.85 -29.54
C LEU A 437 -5.97 15.27 -29.95
N ILE A 438 -5.91 14.58 -31.09
CA ILE A 438 -4.67 13.98 -31.61
C ILE A 438 -3.64 15.06 -31.94
N ASP A 439 -4.06 16.19 -32.52
CA ASP A 439 -3.14 17.29 -32.84
C ASP A 439 -2.60 17.97 -31.59
N ASN A 440 -3.44 18.12 -30.55
CA ASN A 440 -2.99 18.60 -29.23
C ASN A 440 -1.96 17.64 -28.60
N ILE A 441 -2.17 16.32 -28.72
CA ILE A 441 -1.21 15.31 -28.24
C ILE A 441 0.10 15.41 -29.02
N LYS A 442 0.04 15.47 -30.36
CA LYS A 442 1.24 15.60 -31.21
C LYS A 442 2.05 16.85 -30.87
N SER A 443 1.41 18.00 -30.67
CA SER A 443 2.11 19.23 -30.31
C SER A 443 2.77 19.14 -28.93
N THR A 444 2.08 18.53 -27.97
CA THR A 444 2.58 18.37 -26.59
C THR A 444 3.76 17.40 -26.53
N VAL A 445 3.73 16.32 -27.31
CA VAL A 445 4.84 15.34 -27.38
C VAL A 445 6.03 15.88 -28.16
N GLY A 446 5.79 16.71 -29.18
CA GLY A 446 6.84 17.23 -30.07
C GLY A 446 7.75 18.32 -29.47
N GLN A 447 7.36 18.95 -28.35
CA GLN A 447 8.11 20.07 -27.75
C GLN A 447 8.46 19.83 -26.26
N PRO A 448 9.18 18.75 -25.92
CA PRO A 448 9.51 18.43 -24.54
C PRO A 448 10.50 19.42 -23.92
N SER A 449 10.32 19.67 -22.63
CA SER A 449 11.34 20.27 -21.78
C SER A 449 12.17 19.15 -21.15
N VAL A 450 13.48 19.21 -21.36
CA VAL A 450 14.43 18.13 -21.05
C VAL A 450 15.45 18.62 -20.04
N SER A 451 15.77 17.77 -19.08
CA SER A 451 16.82 18.02 -18.07
C SER A 451 17.65 16.76 -17.84
N ALA A 452 18.90 16.96 -17.50
CA ALA A 452 19.80 15.88 -17.10
C ALA A 452 20.57 16.31 -15.85
N GLY A 453 20.98 15.34 -15.06
CA GLY A 453 21.78 15.62 -13.88
C GLY A 453 22.36 14.40 -13.23
N VAL A 454 23.16 14.69 -12.21
CA VAL A 454 23.83 13.70 -11.36
C VAL A 454 23.53 14.02 -9.91
N GLY A 455 23.40 13.01 -9.07
CA GLY A 455 23.01 13.19 -7.69
C GLY A 455 23.37 12.03 -6.78
N LEU A 456 23.04 12.21 -5.52
CA LEU A 456 23.18 11.21 -4.48
C LEU A 456 21.80 10.91 -3.90
N ILE A 457 21.51 9.61 -3.78
CA ILE A 457 20.32 9.09 -3.12
C ILE A 457 20.73 8.55 -1.77
N TYR A 458 20.02 8.97 -0.73
CA TYR A 458 20.10 8.40 0.60
C TYR A 458 18.73 7.84 1.00
N ARG A 459 18.71 6.60 1.46
CA ARG A 459 17.49 5.96 1.96
C ARG A 459 17.37 6.24 3.46
N PHE A 460 16.29 6.93 3.85
CA PHE A 460 15.91 7.19 5.23
C PHE A 460 14.51 6.61 5.48
N ASP A 461 14.42 5.32 5.80
CA ASP A 461 13.15 4.57 5.84
C ASP A 461 12.04 5.31 6.64
N PRO A 462 10.86 5.59 6.04
CA PRO A 462 10.34 5.15 4.75
C PRO A 462 10.54 6.14 3.57
N VAL A 463 11.42 7.13 3.67
CA VAL A 463 11.58 8.25 2.74
C VAL A 463 12.90 8.14 1.95
N ARG A 464 12.90 8.64 0.71
CA ARG A 464 14.10 8.82 -0.10
C ARG A 464 14.49 10.30 -0.16
N LEU A 465 15.76 10.56 0.12
CA LEU A 465 16.38 11.88 -0.01
C LEU A 465 17.28 11.87 -1.25
N GLU A 466 17.10 12.85 -2.11
CA GLU A 466 17.91 13.07 -3.30
C GLU A 466 18.58 14.44 -3.23
N VAL A 467 19.89 14.46 -3.42
CA VAL A 467 20.66 15.68 -3.64
C VAL A 467 21.16 15.65 -5.07
N ASN A 468 20.51 16.44 -5.93
CA ASN A 468 20.72 16.43 -7.36
C ASN A 468 21.38 17.72 -7.83
N PHE A 469 22.38 17.61 -8.67
CA PHE A 469 22.95 18.70 -9.45
C PHE A 469 22.49 18.55 -10.90
N GLY A 470 21.57 19.42 -11.31
CA GLY A 470 20.85 19.31 -12.56
C GLY A 470 21.00 20.52 -13.47
N LEU A 471 20.90 20.26 -14.77
CA LEU A 471 20.84 21.28 -15.81
C LEU A 471 19.60 21.06 -16.71
N PRO A 472 18.76 22.09 -16.93
CA PRO A 472 17.76 22.06 -17.99
C PRO A 472 18.47 22.18 -19.34
N LEU A 473 18.34 21.15 -20.18
CA LEU A 473 18.90 21.09 -21.54
C LEU A 473 18.02 21.80 -22.55
N ALA A 474 16.70 21.60 -22.43
CA ALA A 474 15.69 22.26 -23.22
C ALA A 474 14.54 22.70 -22.32
N ALA A 475 14.06 23.92 -22.49
CA ALA A 475 12.94 24.45 -21.73
C ALA A 475 12.14 25.40 -22.62
N SER A 476 10.83 25.44 -22.43
CA SER A 476 10.01 26.44 -23.10
C SER A 476 10.09 27.80 -22.42
N LYS A 477 9.72 28.84 -23.18
CA LYS A 477 9.80 30.23 -22.71
C LYS A 477 8.99 30.47 -21.43
N SER A 478 7.88 29.76 -21.27
CA SER A 478 7.04 29.84 -20.07
C SER A 478 7.60 29.04 -18.89
N ASP A 479 8.50 28.07 -19.10
CA ASP A 479 8.89 27.16 -18.03
C ASP A 479 9.81 27.83 -16.99
N GLY A 480 9.48 27.61 -15.72
CA GLY A 480 10.32 28.00 -14.59
C GLY A 480 11.52 27.08 -14.44
N THR A 481 12.66 27.43 -15.03
CA THR A 481 13.89 26.65 -14.91
C THR A 481 14.64 26.90 -13.58
N ARG A 482 15.38 25.89 -13.11
CA ARG A 482 16.28 25.99 -11.96
C ARG A 482 17.58 25.22 -12.26
N LYS A 483 18.71 25.92 -12.23
CA LYS A 483 20.03 25.33 -12.46
C LYS A 483 20.72 25.00 -11.13
N GLY A 484 21.53 23.95 -11.11
CA GLY A 484 22.42 23.63 -10.00
C GLY A 484 21.78 22.71 -8.97
N LEU A 485 22.01 23.00 -7.69
CA LEU A 485 21.62 22.13 -6.58
C LEU A 485 20.11 22.15 -6.33
N GLN A 486 19.53 20.96 -6.28
CA GLN A 486 18.15 20.70 -5.96
C GLN A 486 18.06 19.53 -4.98
N VAL A 487 17.28 19.72 -3.91
CA VAL A 487 17.02 18.68 -2.91
C VAL A 487 15.59 18.20 -3.08
N GLY A 488 15.41 16.88 -3.11
CA GLY A 488 14.12 16.21 -3.15
C GLY A 488 13.99 15.27 -1.96
N ILE A 489 12.86 15.32 -1.28
CA ILE A 489 12.53 14.42 -0.17
C ILE A 489 11.16 13.87 -0.46
N GLY A 490 10.99 12.56 -0.62
CA GLY A 490 9.71 12.00 -1.04
C GLY A 490 9.64 10.49 -0.98
N LEU A 491 8.47 9.96 -1.32
CA LEU A 491 8.21 8.54 -1.45
C LEU A 491 8.27 8.12 -2.93
N GLU A 492 7.74 8.98 -3.79
CA GLU A 492 7.64 8.74 -5.22
C GLU A 492 8.46 9.79 -5.96
N PHE A 493 9.26 9.29 -6.90
CA PHE A 493 10.14 10.08 -7.76
C PHE A 493 9.96 9.61 -9.19
N LEU A 494 10.10 10.55 -10.11
CA LEU A 494 10.22 10.27 -11.54
C LEU A 494 11.60 9.74 -11.89
#